data_AF-A0A9P3Q5E5-F1
#
_entry.id   AF-A0A9P3Q5E5-F1
#
_cell.length_a   1.000
_cell.length_b   1.000
_cell.length_c   1.000
_cell.angle_alpha   90.00
_cell.angle_beta   90.00
_cell.angle_gamma   90.00
#
_symmetry.space_group_name_H-M   'P 1'
#
loop_
_entity.id
_entity.type
_entity.pdbx_description
1 polymer ?
#
loop_
_entity_poly.entity_id
_entity_poly.type
_entity_poly.pdbx_seq_one_letter_code
_entity_poly.pdbx_strand_id
1 'polypeptide(L)' 'MTRTASFPKFLNLQEAARYLNSLGFAAATVETVKYHAYYTGKLSRPKIVGRKAYWSREALDALIEAL' A
#
# COMPACT_ATOMS: atom_id res chain seq x y z
N MET A 1 23.75 -1.70 -5.70
CA MET A 1 23.18 -0.34 -5.48
C MET A 1 21.68 -0.49 -5.30
N THR A 2 21.19 -0.47 -4.06
CA THR A 2 19.76 -0.42 -3.79
C THR A 2 19.27 0.98 -4.13
N ARG A 3 18.57 1.12 -5.25
CA ARG A 3 17.89 2.37 -5.62
C ARG A 3 16.86 2.65 -4.52
N THR A 4 17.16 3.58 -3.62
CA THR A 4 16.19 4.05 -2.62
C THR A 4 15.01 4.62 -3.39
N ALA A 5 13.96 3.84 -3.57
CA ALA A 5 12.76 4.29 -4.24
C ALA A 5 12.16 5.40 -3.38
N SER A 6 12.21 6.63 -3.87
CA SER A 6 11.50 7.73 -3.21
C SER A 6 10.02 7.58 -3.51
N PHE A 7 9.24 7.25 -2.47
CA PHE A 7 7.80 7.06 -2.56
C PHE A 7 7.06 8.35 -2.16
N PRO A 8 6.07 8.79 -2.94
CA PRO A 8 5.18 9.88 -2.53
C PRO A 8 4.47 9.60 -1.19
N LYS A 9 3.97 10.67 -0.54
CA LYS A 9 3.18 10.52 0.69
C LYS A 9 1.89 9.71 0.47
N PHE A 10 1.29 9.86 -0.71
CA PHE A 10 0.09 9.13 -1.13
C PHE A 10 0.41 8.28 -2.35
N LEU A 11 0.11 7.00 -2.24
CA LEU A 11 0.47 5.98 -3.21
C LEU A 11 -0.79 5.45 -3.87
N ASN A 12 -0.78 5.43 -5.19
CA ASN A 12 -1.83 4.73 -5.93
C ASN A 12 -1.69 3.21 -5.71
N LEU A 13 -2.68 2.47 -6.18
CA LEU A 13 -2.76 1.03 -5.99
C LEU A 13 -1.50 0.24 -6.39
N GLN A 14 -0.85 0.61 -7.50
CA GLN A 14 0.38 -0.05 -7.97
C GLN A 14 1.59 0.36 -7.11
N GLU A 15 1.68 1.64 -6.77
CA GLU A 15 2.73 2.18 -5.90
C GLU A 15 2.64 1.60 -4.49
N ALA A 16 1.43 1.40 -3.97
CA ALA A 16 1.18 0.79 -2.66
C ALA A 16 1.72 -0.65 -2.62
N ALA A 17 1.43 -1.46 -3.66
CA ALA A 17 1.98 -2.81 -3.76
C ALA A 17 3.53 -2.77 -3.80
N ARG A 18 4.12 -1.89 -4.63
CA ARG A 18 5.59 -1.74 -4.70
C ARG A 18 6.20 -1.27 -3.38
N TYR A 19 5.51 -0.40 -2.66
CA TYR A 19 5.93 0.09 -1.35
C TYR A 19 5.95 -1.05 -0.32
N LEU A 20 4.88 -1.83 -0.23
CA LEU A 20 4.83 -3.02 0.63
C LEU A 20 5.96 -4.01 0.31
N ASN A 21 6.23 -4.26 -0.97
CA ASN A 21 7.36 -5.09 -1.40
C ASN A 21 8.71 -4.52 -0.92
N SER A 22 8.89 -3.20 -1.00
CA SER A 22 10.13 -2.54 -0.55
C SER A 22 10.35 -2.61 0.96
N LEU A 23 9.29 -2.81 1.74
CA LEU A 23 9.32 -2.97 3.19
C LEU A 23 9.50 -4.42 3.65
N GLY A 24 9.71 -5.36 2.72
CA GLY A 24 9.92 -6.79 3.02
C GLY A 24 8.69 -7.67 2.78
N PHE A 25 7.55 -7.08 2.39
CA PHE A 25 6.35 -7.82 1.99
C PHE A 25 6.47 -8.28 0.53
N ALA A 26 7.47 -9.14 0.26
CA ALA A 26 7.98 -9.47 -1.09
C ALA A 26 6.97 -10.15 -2.04
N ALA A 27 5.81 -10.59 -1.53
CA ALA A 27 4.73 -11.16 -2.31
C ALA A 27 3.49 -10.24 -2.38
N ALA A 28 3.59 -8.99 -1.94
CA ALA A 28 2.46 -8.05 -1.98
C ALA A 28 2.07 -7.77 -3.44
N THR A 29 0.83 -8.09 -3.80
CA THR A 29 0.25 -7.69 -5.08
C THR A 29 -0.79 -6.61 -4.88
N VAL A 30 -1.30 -6.10 -5.99
CA VAL A 30 -2.47 -5.22 -6.03
C VAL A 30 -3.68 -5.88 -5.35
N GLU A 31 -3.83 -7.20 -5.45
CA GLU A 31 -4.90 -7.94 -4.79
C GLU A 31 -4.68 -8.01 -3.29
N THR A 32 -3.44 -8.12 -2.81
CA THR A 32 -3.13 -8.03 -1.37
C THR A 32 -3.61 -6.70 -0.78
N VAL A 33 -3.32 -5.59 -1.46
CA VAL A 33 -3.80 -4.26 -1.04
C VAL A 33 -5.32 -4.20 -1.00
N LYS A 34 -5.99 -4.71 -2.05
CA LYS A 34 -7.47 -4.75 -2.09
C LYS A 34 -8.04 -5.66 -1.02
N TYR A 35 -7.45 -6.83 -0.81
CA TYR A 35 -7.90 -7.82 0.14
C TYR A 35 -7.92 -7.22 1.55
N HIS A 36 -6.83 -6.56 1.94
CA HIS A 36 -6.75 -5.94 3.26
C HIS A 36 -7.61 -4.68 3.40
N ALA A 37 -7.77 -3.90 2.33
CA ALA A 37 -8.60 -2.69 2.36
C ALA A 37 -10.11 -2.99 2.39
N TYR A 38 -10.55 -4.01 1.64
CA TYR A 38 -11.97 -4.26 1.39
C TYR A 38 -12.54 -5.44 2.18
N TYR A 39 -11.73 -6.46 2.47
CA TYR A 39 -12.22 -7.72 3.06
C TYR A 39 -11.78 -7.90 4.50
N THR A 40 -10.49 -7.69 4.82
CA THR A 40 -10.01 -7.90 6.20
C THR A 40 -10.17 -6.67 7.09
N GLY A 41 -10.31 -5.48 6.50
CA GLY A 41 -10.36 -4.21 7.24
C GLY A 41 -9.05 -3.82 7.94
N LYS A 42 -7.96 -4.55 7.68
CA LYS A 42 -6.63 -4.29 8.27
C LYS A 42 -5.94 -3.09 7.62
N LEU A 43 -6.33 -2.75 6.39
CA LEU A 43 -5.91 -1.54 5.71
C LEU A 43 -7.11 -0.59 5.62
N SER A 44 -6.88 0.69 5.90
CA SER A 44 -7.93 1.70 5.75
C SER A 44 -8.41 1.80 4.30
N ARG A 45 -9.67 2.20 4.13
CA ARG A 45 -10.24 2.41 2.79
C ARG A 45 -9.47 3.51 2.06
N PRO A 46 -9.23 3.37 0.74
CA PRO A 46 -8.47 4.37 0.00
C PRO A 46 -9.20 5.71 -0.03
N LYS A 47 -8.41 6.78 -0.09
CA LYS A 47 -8.92 8.07 -0.51
C LYS A 47 -9.08 8.07 -2.03
N ILE A 48 -10.30 8.33 -2.50
CA ILE A 48 -10.59 8.44 -3.93
C ILE A 48 -10.37 9.89 -4.37
N VAL A 49 -9.51 10.09 -5.37
CA VAL A 49 -9.28 11.39 -6.01
C VAL A 49 -9.45 11.22 -7.51
N GLY A 50 -10.51 11.83 -8.06
CA GLY A 50 -10.95 11.56 -9.42
C GLY A 50 -11.37 10.09 -9.60
N ARG A 51 -10.67 9.37 -10.48
CA ARG A 51 -10.92 7.93 -10.76
C ARG A 51 -9.88 7.00 -10.15
N LYS A 52 -9.00 7.51 -9.29
CA LYS A 52 -7.88 6.75 -8.71
C LYS A 52 -8.00 6.64 -7.19
N ALA A 53 -7.66 5.47 -6.69
CA ALA A 53 -7.58 5.15 -5.27
C ALA A 53 -6.15 5.37 -4.76
N TYR A 54 -6.03 6.05 -3.62
CA TYR A 54 -4.75 6.34 -2.98
C TYR A 54 -4.75 5.94 -1.51
N TRP A 55 -3.60 5.44 -1.05
CA TRP A 55 -3.31 5.14 0.36
C TRP A 55 -2.15 5.99 0.83
N SER A 56 -2.15 6.38 2.10
CA SER A 56 -0.97 7.02 2.68
C SER A 56 0.07 5.97 3.05
N ARG A 57 1.35 6.36 3.11
CA ARG A 57 2.41 5.46 3.56
C ARG A 57 2.16 4.95 4.97
N GLU A 58 1.69 5.84 5.85
CA GLU A 58 1.42 5.51 7.25
C GLU A 58 0.35 4.42 7.39
N ALA A 59 -0.66 4.40 6.50
CA ALA A 59 -1.67 3.35 6.47
C ALA A 59 -1.11 2.00 6.02
N LEU A 60 -0.12 2.01 5.11
CA LEU A 60 0.54 0.80 4.61
C LEU A 60 1.57 0.27 5.62
N ASP A 61 2.26 1.17 6.32
CA ASP A 61 3.14 0.79 7.43
C ASP A 61 2.32 0.13 8.55
N ALA A 62 1.17 0.71 8.92
CA ALA A 62 0.26 0.13 9.91
C ALA A 62 -0.30 -1.24 9.49
N LEU A 63 -0.45 -1.50 8.18
CA LEU A 63 -0.85 -2.84 7.71
C LEU A 63 0.23 -3.88 8.02
N ILE A 64 1.51 -3.54 7.88
CA ILE A 64 2.62 -4.45 8.18
C ILE A 64 2.66 -4.77 9.67
N GLU A 65 2.49 -3.76 10.53
CA GLU A 65 2.45 -3.96 11.99
C GLU A 65 1.22 -4.77 12.45
N ALA A 66 0.15 -4.82 11.65
CA ALA A 66 -1.09 -5.56 11.95
C ALA A 66 -1.11 -7.00 11.39
N LEU A 67 -0.03 -7.45 10.77
CA LEU A 67 0.13 -8.79 10.17
C LEU A 67 1.13 -9.63 10.95
#